data_AF-A0A7I7NDQ5-F1
#
_entry.id   AF-A0A7I7NDQ5-F1
#
_cell.length_a   1.000
_cell.length_b   1.000
_cell.length_c   1.000
_cell.angle_alpha   90.00
_cell.angle_beta   90.00
_cell.angle_gamma   90.00
#
_symmetry.space_group_name_H-M   'P 1'
#
loop_
_entity.id
_entity.type
_entity.pdbx_description
1 polymer ?
#
loop_
_entity_poly.entity_id
_entity_poly.type
_entity_poly.pdbx_seq_one_letter_code
_entity_poly.pdbx_strand_id
1 'polypeptide(L)'
;MGIGLLNSGSGNIGLFNSGTGNVGFFNSGDHNVGIGNSNSANVGIGNSGAPLGGFLAGHNTGFGNSGGLNTGIGNGGTLNTGAGNGGAINFGFGNSGTVNAGSFNSGLVNTGNFNSGTLNTGDFNSGAINTGWANSGNINTGIFNAGTLNTGIGLIGTAAGPNSGFGNIGTSSSGFFNTGNASSGFKTRARAPRACCTRPVRLPRRASATGELTTRESDSWAR
;
A
#
# COMPACT_ATOMS: atom_id res chain seq x y z
N MET A 1 5.88 53.14 -14.91
CA MET A 1 5.24 53.83 -13.77
C MET A 1 3.92 53.12 -13.49
N GLY A 2 3.90 52.19 -12.52
CA GLY A 2 2.68 51.44 -12.16
C GLY A 2 1.75 52.31 -11.32
N ILE A 3 0.50 52.46 -11.73
CA ILE A 3 -0.48 53.35 -11.11
C ILE A 3 -1.03 52.67 -9.85
N GLY A 4 -0.31 52.85 -8.75
CA GLY A 4 -0.71 52.46 -7.40
C GLY A 4 0.36 52.97 -6.45
N LEU A 5 0.14 54.14 -5.84
CA LEU A 5 1.10 54.90 -5.03
C LEU A 5 1.70 54.13 -3.83
N LEU A 6 1.20 52.91 -3.56
CA LEU A 6 1.59 52.09 -2.41
C LEU A 6 2.09 50.70 -2.81
N ASN A 7 2.45 50.49 -4.08
CA ASN A 7 3.12 49.25 -4.52
C ASN A 7 4.65 49.43 -4.57
N SER A 8 5.39 48.38 -4.24
CA SER A 8 6.84 48.28 -4.43
C SER A 8 7.17 47.24 -5.51
N GLY A 9 8.08 47.56 -6.43
CA GLY A 9 8.44 46.71 -7.56
C GLY A 9 7.74 47.10 -8.88
N SER A 10 7.51 46.13 -9.78
CA SER A 10 7.11 46.39 -11.17
C SER A 10 5.85 45.62 -11.59
N GLY A 11 5.03 46.20 -12.47
CA GLY A 11 3.90 45.50 -13.08
C GLY A 11 2.78 45.09 -12.12
N ASN A 12 2.77 45.60 -10.88
CA ASN A 12 1.72 45.30 -9.91
C ASN A 12 0.43 46.08 -10.21
N ILE A 13 -0.72 45.43 -10.08
CA ILE A 13 -2.07 45.99 -10.21
C ILE A 13 -2.78 45.88 -8.86
N GLY A 14 -3.28 47.00 -8.34
CA GLY A 14 -3.92 47.08 -7.01
C GLY A 14 -3.10 47.91 -6.02
N LEU A 15 -3.12 47.57 -4.72
CA LEU A 15 -2.47 48.34 -3.66
C LEU A 15 -1.65 47.45 -2.71
N PHE A 16 -0.59 48.01 -2.13
CA PHE A 16 0.23 47.35 -1.11
C PHE A 16 0.89 46.05 -1.55
N ASN A 17 1.10 45.86 -2.85
CA ASN A 17 1.84 44.71 -3.36
C ASN A 17 3.35 44.99 -3.39
N SER A 18 4.16 43.97 -3.11
CA SER A 18 5.63 44.00 -3.19
C SER A 18 6.13 42.91 -4.15
N GLY A 19 7.01 43.26 -5.08
CA GLY A 19 7.59 42.35 -6.08
C GLY A 19 7.07 42.61 -7.49
N THR A 20 6.88 41.57 -8.31
CA THR A 20 6.59 41.74 -9.75
C THR A 20 5.27 41.11 -10.17
N GLY A 21 4.46 41.84 -10.93
CA GLY A 21 3.30 41.27 -11.64
C GLY A 21 2.17 40.75 -10.74
N ASN A 22 2.08 41.23 -9.49
CA ASN A 22 1.00 40.84 -8.59
C ASN A 22 -0.30 41.58 -8.93
N VAL A 23 -1.44 40.93 -8.75
CA VAL A 23 -2.77 41.51 -8.93
C VAL A 23 -3.57 41.36 -7.64
N GLY A 24 -3.99 42.47 -7.03
CA GLY A 24 -4.84 42.49 -5.84
C GLY A 24 -4.23 43.31 -4.69
N PHE A 25 -4.25 42.78 -3.47
CA PHE A 25 -3.88 43.51 -2.26
C PHE A 25 -2.87 42.76 -1.40
N PHE A 26 -1.89 43.48 -0.85
CA PHE A 26 -0.97 42.94 0.17
C PHE A 26 -0.17 41.70 -0.27
N ASN A 27 -0.02 41.44 -1.57
CA ASN A 27 0.76 40.30 -2.04
C ASN A 27 2.25 40.62 -1.99
N SER A 28 3.08 39.63 -1.67
CA SER A 28 4.53 39.74 -1.60
C SER A 28 5.21 38.63 -2.41
N GLY A 29 6.09 38.98 -3.35
CA GLY A 29 6.74 38.06 -4.28
C GLY A 29 6.24 38.31 -5.70
N ASP A 30 6.14 37.28 -6.54
CA ASP A 30 5.88 37.48 -7.97
C ASP A 30 4.62 36.77 -8.48
N HIS A 31 3.89 37.41 -9.39
CA HIS A 31 2.76 36.82 -10.12
C HIS A 31 1.62 36.28 -9.25
N ASN A 32 1.43 36.79 -8.03
CA ASN A 32 0.30 36.39 -7.20
C ASN A 32 -0.98 37.11 -7.62
N VAL A 33 -2.11 36.41 -7.51
CA VAL A 33 -3.45 36.97 -7.77
C VAL A 33 -4.32 36.78 -6.54
N GLY A 34 -4.75 37.87 -5.91
CA GLY A 34 -5.66 37.86 -4.76
C GLY A 34 -5.17 38.70 -3.58
N ILE A 35 -5.25 38.16 -2.36
CA ILE A 35 -5.05 38.94 -1.14
C ILE A 35 -4.02 38.26 -0.23
N GLY A 36 -2.97 39.00 0.16
CA GLY A 36 -2.06 38.57 1.21
C GLY A 36 -1.28 37.30 0.90
N ASN A 37 -1.07 36.98 -0.38
CA ASN A 37 -0.27 35.83 -0.77
C ASN A 37 1.23 36.17 -0.68
N SER A 38 2.05 35.19 -0.33
CA SER A 38 3.51 35.30 -0.27
C SER A 38 4.21 34.28 -1.17
N ASN A 39 5.45 34.59 -1.56
CA ASN A 39 6.22 33.87 -2.58
C ASN A 39 5.58 34.06 -3.97
N SER A 40 5.63 33.07 -4.86
CA SER A 40 5.25 33.29 -6.27
C SER A 40 4.08 32.45 -6.76
N ALA A 41 3.30 33.06 -7.65
CA ALA A 41 2.25 32.47 -8.49
C ALA A 41 1.10 31.77 -7.75
N ASN A 42 0.74 32.29 -6.57
CA ASN A 42 -0.45 31.85 -5.84
C ASN A 42 -1.71 32.57 -6.36
N VAL A 43 -2.85 31.89 -6.28
CA VAL A 43 -4.18 32.43 -6.60
C VAL A 43 -5.10 32.24 -5.40
N GLY A 44 -5.61 33.33 -4.84
CA GLY A 44 -6.58 33.31 -3.73
C GLY A 44 -6.13 34.14 -2.54
N ILE A 45 -6.30 33.63 -1.32
CA ILE A 45 -6.11 34.42 -0.10
C ILE A 45 -5.14 33.75 0.86
N GLY A 46 -4.13 34.51 1.31
CA GLY A 46 -3.26 34.11 2.41
C GLY A 46 -2.43 32.86 2.14
N ASN A 47 -2.16 32.54 0.88
CA ASN A 47 -1.33 31.39 0.54
C ASN A 47 0.16 31.74 0.65
N SER A 48 0.96 30.81 1.15
CA SER A 48 2.42 30.91 1.18
C SER A 48 3.05 29.82 0.32
N GLY A 49 3.55 30.25 -0.84
CA GLY A 49 4.25 29.37 -1.77
C GLY A 49 5.62 28.94 -1.26
N ALA A 50 6.09 27.75 -1.65
CA ALA A 50 7.49 27.33 -1.55
C ALA A 50 7.98 26.84 -2.93
N PRO A 51 9.23 27.12 -3.32
CA PRO A 51 9.78 26.59 -4.56
C PRO A 51 9.75 25.06 -4.57
N LEU A 52 9.21 24.45 -5.64
CA LEU A 52 9.18 23.00 -5.82
C LEU A 52 10.08 22.59 -7.00
N GLY A 53 11.36 22.33 -6.70
CA GLY A 53 12.32 21.88 -7.71
C GLY A 53 12.49 22.86 -8.88
N GLY A 54 12.81 22.34 -10.07
CA GLY A 54 13.02 23.13 -11.29
C GLY A 54 11.76 23.74 -11.91
N PHE A 55 10.58 23.50 -11.32
CA PHE A 55 9.35 24.16 -11.74
C PHE A 55 9.18 25.46 -10.94
N LEU A 56 9.11 26.57 -11.69
CA LEU A 56 9.42 27.94 -11.27
C LEU A 56 8.43 28.64 -10.32
N ALA A 57 7.49 27.97 -9.64
CA ALA A 57 6.71 28.65 -8.59
C ALA A 57 5.98 27.70 -7.62
N GLY A 58 5.88 28.14 -6.37
CA GLY A 58 5.06 27.53 -5.32
C GLY A 58 3.57 27.85 -5.50
N HIS A 59 3.00 27.43 -6.63
CA HIS A 59 1.60 27.70 -6.97
C HIS A 59 0.65 27.10 -5.94
N ASN A 60 -0.08 27.92 -5.19
CA ASN A 60 -1.23 27.42 -4.45
C ASN A 60 -2.51 28.11 -4.92
N THR A 61 -3.62 27.38 -4.94
CA THR A 61 -4.94 27.91 -5.30
C THR A 61 -5.92 27.74 -4.13
N GLY A 62 -6.57 28.83 -3.71
CA GLY A 62 -7.56 28.82 -2.64
C GLY A 62 -7.15 29.64 -1.42
N PHE A 63 -7.31 29.09 -0.22
CA PHE A 63 -7.23 29.86 1.03
C PHE A 63 -6.22 29.25 1.99
N GLY A 64 -5.25 30.04 2.45
CA GLY A 64 -4.38 29.68 3.57
C GLY A 64 -3.51 28.45 3.34
N ASN A 65 -3.20 28.10 2.09
CA ASN A 65 -2.33 26.96 1.81
C ASN A 65 -0.85 27.34 2.00
N SER A 66 -0.05 26.41 2.48
CA SER A 66 1.40 26.57 2.68
C SER A 66 2.19 25.46 1.97
N GLY A 67 3.35 25.82 1.41
CA GLY A 67 4.14 24.92 0.57
C GLY A 67 3.82 25.13 -0.91
N GLY A 68 3.65 24.07 -1.72
CA GLY A 68 3.51 24.24 -3.17
C GLY A 68 2.53 23.28 -3.84
N LEU A 69 1.90 23.74 -4.92
CA LEU A 69 0.93 22.98 -5.73
C LEU A 69 -0.30 22.50 -4.97
N ASN A 70 -0.68 23.18 -3.88
CA ASN A 70 -1.88 22.83 -3.14
C ASN A 70 -3.12 23.55 -3.68
N THR A 71 -4.26 22.86 -3.68
CA THR A 71 -5.56 23.40 -4.09
C THR A 71 -6.59 23.19 -2.98
N GLY A 72 -7.25 24.27 -2.55
CA GLY A 72 -8.33 24.24 -1.56
C GLY A 72 -8.01 25.08 -0.32
N ILE A 73 -8.23 24.53 0.87
CA ILE A 73 -8.25 25.31 2.12
C ILE A 73 -7.26 24.75 3.15
N GLY A 74 -6.30 25.55 3.59
CA GLY A 74 -5.46 25.24 4.75
C GLY A 74 -4.60 23.98 4.57
N ASN A 75 -4.20 23.65 3.35
CA ASN A 75 -3.29 22.52 3.13
C ASN A 75 -1.83 22.94 3.40
N GLY A 76 -1.05 22.04 3.97
CA GLY A 76 0.39 22.21 4.21
C GLY A 76 1.22 21.16 3.50
N GLY A 77 2.31 21.57 2.86
CA GLY A 77 3.20 20.68 2.12
C GLY A 77 2.99 20.77 0.61
N THR A 78 2.88 19.64 -0.09
CA THR A 78 2.94 19.63 -1.56
C THR A 78 1.81 18.86 -2.25
N LEU A 79 1.30 19.39 -3.36
CA LEU A 79 0.36 18.68 -4.24
C LEU A 79 -0.92 18.17 -3.54
N ASN A 80 -1.37 18.83 -2.47
CA ASN A 80 -2.59 18.40 -1.78
C ASN A 80 -3.83 19.06 -2.38
N THR A 81 -4.93 18.32 -2.48
CA THR A 81 -6.23 18.83 -2.94
C THR A 81 -7.31 18.58 -1.89
N GLY A 82 -8.07 19.62 -1.53
CA GLY A 82 -9.14 19.55 -0.54
C GLY A 82 -8.85 20.47 0.64
N ALA A 83 -9.04 20.00 1.87
CA ALA A 83 -8.81 20.87 3.04
C ALA A 83 -8.07 20.22 4.21
N GLY A 84 -7.21 21.01 4.85
CA GLY A 84 -6.51 20.62 6.07
C GLY A 84 -5.55 19.45 5.90
N ASN A 85 -5.09 19.15 4.68
CA ASN A 85 -4.15 18.07 4.45
C ASN A 85 -2.71 18.52 4.77
N GLY A 86 -1.92 17.66 5.41
CA GLY A 86 -0.50 17.87 5.69
C GLY A 86 0.38 16.82 5.01
N GLY A 87 1.48 17.23 4.40
CA GLY A 87 2.41 16.33 3.71
C GLY A 87 2.26 16.44 2.19
N ALA A 88 2.25 15.31 1.47
CA ALA A 88 2.35 15.30 0.01
C ALA A 88 1.25 14.49 -0.69
N ILE A 89 0.67 15.03 -1.77
CA ILE A 89 -0.18 14.28 -2.71
C ILE A 89 -1.43 13.70 -2.01
N ASN A 90 -2.01 14.41 -1.05
CA ASN A 90 -3.23 13.97 -0.39
C ASN A 90 -4.48 14.58 -1.03
N PHE A 91 -5.54 13.78 -1.14
CA PHE A 91 -6.83 14.17 -1.71
C PHE A 91 -7.93 14.00 -0.67
N GLY A 92 -8.69 15.06 -0.41
CA GLY A 92 -9.81 15.07 0.53
C GLY A 92 -9.53 15.91 1.77
N PHE A 93 -9.79 15.39 2.96
CA PHE A 93 -9.87 16.19 4.19
C PHE A 93 -8.99 15.67 5.32
N GLY A 94 -8.18 16.54 5.92
CA GLY A 94 -7.49 16.23 7.17
C GLY A 94 -6.50 15.07 7.11
N ASN A 95 -5.99 14.74 5.92
CA ASN A 95 -5.01 13.66 5.78
C ASN A 95 -3.61 14.13 6.17
N SER A 96 -2.80 13.25 6.75
CA SER A 96 -1.40 13.51 7.09
C SER A 96 -0.48 12.45 6.49
N GLY A 97 0.60 12.87 5.84
CA GLY A 97 1.57 11.97 5.20
C GLY A 97 1.49 12.06 3.69
N THR A 98 1.55 10.92 2.99
CA THR A 98 1.82 10.89 1.55
C THR A 98 0.82 10.01 0.78
N VAL A 99 0.26 10.54 -0.31
CA VAL A 99 -0.58 9.78 -1.26
C VAL A 99 -1.83 9.18 -0.59
N ASN A 100 -2.49 9.92 0.31
CA ASN A 100 -3.74 9.45 0.91
C ASN A 100 -4.96 10.03 0.18
N ALA A 101 -6.02 9.24 0.05
CA ALA A 101 -7.29 9.66 -0.56
C ALA A 101 -8.47 9.40 0.39
N GLY A 102 -9.31 10.40 0.61
CA GLY A 102 -10.44 10.38 1.51
C GLY A 102 -10.23 11.28 2.73
N SER A 103 -10.56 10.82 3.93
CA SER A 103 -10.57 11.70 5.11
C SER A 103 -9.80 11.14 6.30
N PHE A 104 -9.05 12.00 6.99
CA PHE A 104 -8.40 11.69 8.26
C PHE A 104 -7.47 10.47 8.21
N ASN A 105 -6.86 10.21 7.06
CA ASN A 105 -5.86 9.15 6.96
C ASN A 105 -4.48 9.67 7.40
N SER A 106 -3.71 8.83 8.08
CA SER A 106 -2.32 9.10 8.42
C SER A 106 -1.37 8.04 7.84
N GLY A 107 -0.24 8.48 7.28
CA GLY A 107 0.78 7.58 6.72
C GLY A 107 0.84 7.60 5.20
N LEU A 108 0.96 6.43 4.56
CA LEU A 108 1.32 6.30 3.14
C LEU A 108 0.29 5.47 2.35
N VAL A 109 -0.23 6.02 1.25
CA VAL A 109 -1.03 5.28 0.26
C VAL A 109 -2.28 4.65 0.90
N ASN A 110 -3.01 5.39 1.72
CA ASN A 110 -4.29 4.92 2.26
C ASN A 110 -5.48 5.49 1.46
N THR A 111 -6.49 4.66 1.22
CA THR A 111 -7.74 5.06 0.55
C THR A 111 -8.95 4.76 1.44
N GLY A 112 -9.82 5.74 1.63
CA GLY A 112 -11.00 5.67 2.49
C GLY A 112 -10.86 6.62 3.68
N ASN A 113 -11.32 6.24 4.87
CA ASN A 113 -11.33 7.15 6.02
C ASN A 113 -10.68 6.58 7.27
N PHE A 114 -10.06 7.45 8.06
CA PHE A 114 -9.52 7.11 9.38
C PHE A 114 -8.52 5.95 9.37
N ASN A 115 -7.80 5.74 8.27
CA ASN A 115 -6.75 4.72 8.21
C ASN A 115 -5.43 5.28 8.73
N SER A 116 -4.66 4.47 9.45
CA SER A 116 -3.33 4.80 9.93
C SER A 116 -2.31 3.75 9.51
N GLY A 117 -1.23 4.16 8.85
CA GLY A 117 -0.15 3.26 8.41
C GLY A 117 0.00 3.26 6.90
N THR A 118 0.16 2.08 6.28
CA THR A 118 0.55 1.97 4.88
C THR A 118 -0.39 1.09 4.04
N LEU A 119 -0.73 1.54 2.83
CA LEU A 119 -1.45 0.73 1.83
C LEU A 119 -2.79 0.16 2.34
N ASN A 120 -3.51 0.87 3.20
CA ASN A 120 -4.82 0.42 3.66
C ASN A 120 -5.94 0.93 2.73
N THR A 121 -6.94 0.09 2.48
CA THR A 121 -8.15 0.43 1.71
C THR A 121 -9.40 0.14 2.52
N GLY A 122 -10.31 1.09 2.61
CA GLY A 122 -11.53 1.01 3.42
C GLY A 122 -11.46 1.97 4.60
N ASP A 123 -12.04 1.61 5.75
CA ASP A 123 -12.17 2.55 6.86
C ASP A 123 -11.59 2.00 8.18
N PHE A 124 -11.04 2.89 8.99
CA PHE A 124 -10.55 2.60 10.34
C PHE A 124 -9.47 1.51 10.43
N ASN A 125 -8.72 1.27 9.35
CA ASN A 125 -7.66 0.26 9.40
C ASN A 125 -6.37 0.84 9.98
N SER A 126 -5.65 0.02 10.75
CA SER A 126 -4.33 0.37 11.31
C SER A 126 -3.27 -0.68 10.94
N GLY A 127 -2.07 -0.22 10.60
CA GLY A 127 -0.97 -1.09 10.17
C GLY A 127 -0.79 -1.08 8.66
N ALA A 128 -0.52 -2.24 8.04
CA ALA A 128 -0.12 -2.31 6.63
C ALA A 128 -1.00 -3.25 5.78
N ILE A 129 -1.34 -2.80 4.57
CA ILE A 129 -1.96 -3.66 3.53
C ILE A 129 -3.27 -4.28 4.02
N ASN A 130 -4.08 -3.53 4.76
CA ASN A 130 -5.40 -4.01 5.18
C ASN A 130 -6.50 -3.53 4.23
N THR A 131 -7.44 -4.41 3.91
CA THR A 131 -8.63 -4.08 3.12
C THR A 131 -9.90 -4.35 3.93
N GLY A 132 -10.77 -3.36 4.06
CA GLY A 132 -12.08 -3.49 4.72
C GLY A 132 -12.25 -2.52 5.88
N TRP A 133 -12.85 -2.97 6.97
CA TRP A 133 -13.24 -2.10 8.08
C TRP A 133 -12.59 -2.54 9.40
N ALA A 134 -11.92 -1.60 10.07
CA ALA A 134 -11.44 -1.76 11.43
C ALA A 134 -10.48 -2.94 11.62
N ASN A 135 -9.62 -3.20 10.63
CA ASN A 135 -8.56 -4.19 10.77
C ASN A 135 -7.31 -3.57 11.40
N SER A 136 -6.57 -4.35 12.17
CA SER A 136 -5.29 -3.97 12.77
C SER A 136 -4.20 -4.99 12.45
N GLY A 137 -2.99 -4.52 12.16
CA GLY A 137 -1.86 -5.38 11.81
C GLY A 137 -1.60 -5.39 10.31
N ASN A 138 -1.26 -6.55 9.74
CA ASN A 138 -0.70 -6.67 8.40
C ASN A 138 -1.48 -7.63 7.49
N ILE A 139 -1.76 -7.23 6.25
CA ILE A 139 -2.28 -8.12 5.20
C ILE A 139 -3.62 -8.76 5.62
N ASN A 140 -4.51 -7.98 6.22
CA ASN A 140 -5.84 -8.47 6.59
C ASN A 140 -6.90 -8.02 5.60
N THR A 141 -7.90 -8.87 5.32
CA THR A 141 -9.06 -8.53 4.51
C THR A 141 -10.36 -8.86 5.24
N GLY A 142 -11.23 -7.88 5.44
CA GLY A 142 -12.54 -8.08 6.06
C GLY A 142 -12.82 -7.09 7.18
N ILE A 143 -13.39 -7.57 8.29
CA ILE A 143 -13.92 -6.71 9.35
C ILE A 143 -13.36 -7.12 10.72
N PHE A 144 -12.85 -6.16 11.50
CA PHE A 144 -12.38 -6.38 12.88
C PHE A 144 -11.30 -7.46 13.02
N ASN A 145 -10.44 -7.66 12.02
CA ASN A 145 -9.32 -8.60 12.14
C ASN A 145 -8.12 -7.94 12.83
N ALA A 146 -7.39 -8.70 13.63
CA ALA A 146 -6.17 -8.27 14.29
C ALA A 146 -5.03 -9.27 14.05
N GLY A 147 -3.84 -8.78 13.70
CA GLY A 147 -2.67 -9.62 13.46
C GLY A 147 -2.30 -9.70 11.99
N THR A 148 -1.93 -10.89 11.48
CA THR A 148 -1.35 -11.04 10.14
C THR A 148 -2.10 -12.07 9.29
N LEU A 149 -2.31 -11.74 8.01
CA LEU A 149 -2.82 -12.65 6.97
C LEU A 149 -4.28 -13.11 7.21
N ASN A 150 -5.07 -12.37 7.99
CA ASN A 150 -6.43 -12.78 8.31
C ASN A 150 -7.40 -12.37 7.20
N THR A 151 -8.28 -13.29 6.79
CA THR A 151 -9.40 -12.96 5.90
C THR A 151 -10.70 -13.44 6.53
N GLY A 152 -11.62 -12.51 6.79
CA GLY A 152 -12.90 -12.81 7.45
C GLY A 152 -13.33 -11.75 8.46
N ILE A 153 -13.97 -12.20 9.54
CA ILE A 153 -14.55 -11.34 10.57
C ILE A 153 -13.98 -11.75 11.94
N GLY A 154 -13.41 -10.78 12.67
CA GLY A 154 -13.02 -10.97 14.07
C GLY A 154 -11.87 -11.95 14.31
N LEU A 155 -11.02 -12.20 13.31
CA LEU A 155 -9.88 -13.11 13.47
C LEU A 155 -8.74 -12.42 14.20
N ILE A 156 -8.08 -13.14 15.11
CA ILE A 156 -6.95 -12.63 15.90
C ILE A 156 -5.74 -13.55 15.71
N GLY A 157 -4.56 -12.96 15.51
CA GLY A 157 -3.29 -13.68 15.40
C GLY A 157 -2.79 -13.79 13.96
N THR A 158 -1.97 -14.81 13.70
CA THR A 158 -1.39 -15.06 12.37
C THR A 158 -2.07 -16.25 11.74
N ALA A 159 -2.75 -16.04 10.61
CA ALA A 159 -3.36 -17.13 9.86
C ALA A 159 -2.28 -18.02 9.20
N ALA A 160 -2.58 -19.31 9.07
CA ALA A 160 -1.65 -20.29 8.48
C ALA A 160 -1.36 -20.03 6.99
N GLY A 161 -2.23 -19.30 6.28
CA GLY A 161 -2.05 -18.96 4.88
C GLY A 161 -3.19 -18.12 4.32
N PRO A 162 -3.08 -17.67 3.06
CA PRO A 162 -4.13 -16.90 2.40
C PRO A 162 -5.37 -17.78 2.27
N ASN A 163 -6.46 -17.37 2.90
CA ASN A 163 -7.76 -18.03 2.77
C ASN A 163 -8.79 -16.97 2.37
N SER A 164 -9.90 -17.37 1.78
CA SER A 164 -11.05 -16.48 1.54
C SER A 164 -12.33 -17.06 2.14
N GLY A 165 -13.21 -16.20 2.62
CA GLY A 165 -14.40 -16.62 3.39
C GLY A 165 -14.13 -16.71 4.89
N PHE A 166 -14.80 -17.62 5.61
CA PHE A 166 -14.83 -17.62 7.09
C PHE A 166 -14.47 -18.98 7.70
N GLY A 167 -13.64 -18.97 8.74
CA GLY A 167 -13.38 -20.16 9.56
C GLY A 167 -12.54 -21.26 8.89
N ASN A 168 -11.77 -20.95 7.85
CA ASN A 168 -10.88 -21.92 7.21
C ASN A 168 -9.60 -22.12 8.04
N ILE A 169 -9.19 -23.38 8.25
CA ILE A 169 -7.96 -23.78 8.94
C ILE A 169 -7.04 -24.47 7.93
N GLY A 170 -5.92 -23.83 7.59
CA GLY A 170 -4.98 -24.29 6.55
C GLY A 170 -4.61 -23.15 5.60
N THR A 171 -4.16 -23.47 4.39
CA THR A 171 -3.76 -22.48 3.38
C THR A 171 -4.51 -22.64 2.06
N SER A 172 -4.67 -21.55 1.31
CA SER A 172 -5.27 -21.54 -0.03
C SER A 172 -6.71 -22.08 -0.09
N SER A 173 -7.47 -21.92 0.98
CA SER A 173 -8.85 -22.42 1.06
C SER A 173 -9.89 -21.31 0.91
N SER A 174 -11.01 -21.60 0.25
CA SER A 174 -12.10 -20.66 -0.01
C SER A 174 -13.46 -21.17 0.47
N GLY A 175 -14.31 -20.27 0.99
CA GLY A 175 -15.63 -20.62 1.50
C GLY A 175 -15.67 -20.67 3.03
N PHE A 176 -16.37 -21.64 3.60
CA PHE A 176 -16.74 -21.64 5.02
C PHE A 176 -16.29 -22.91 5.74
N PHE A 177 -15.56 -22.74 6.85
CA PHE A 177 -15.22 -23.81 7.79
C PHE A 177 -14.42 -24.98 7.20
N ASN A 178 -13.57 -24.74 6.19
CA ASN A 178 -12.73 -25.79 5.61
C ASN A 178 -11.54 -26.12 6.52
N THR A 179 -11.04 -27.35 6.45
CA THR A 179 -9.87 -27.82 7.20
C THR A 179 -8.87 -28.51 6.26
N GLY A 180 -7.62 -28.05 6.26
CA GLY A 180 -6.58 -28.48 5.31
C GLY A 180 -6.29 -27.44 4.24
N ASN A 181 -5.44 -27.80 3.28
CA ASN A 181 -4.97 -26.88 2.23
C ASN A 181 -5.79 -27.03 0.94
N ALA A 182 -5.86 -25.95 0.14
CA ALA A 182 -6.48 -25.94 -1.19
C ALA A 182 -7.92 -26.46 -1.22
N SER A 183 -8.71 -26.14 -0.18
CA SER A 183 -10.06 -26.64 0.01
C SER A 183 -11.10 -25.57 -0.33
N SER A 184 -12.13 -25.91 -1.10
CA SER A 184 -13.20 -24.98 -1.49
C SER A 184 -14.58 -25.50 -1.08
N GLY A 185 -15.46 -24.60 -0.63
CA GLY A 185 -16.86 -24.92 -0.29
C GLY A 185 -17.18 -24.77 1.20
N PHE A 186 -18.08 -25.62 1.71
CA PHE A 186 -18.56 -25.60 3.10
C PHE A 186 -18.13 -26.86 3.84
N LYS A 187 -17.37 -26.70 4.93
CA LYS A 187 -16.89 -27.77 5.82
C LYS A 187 -16.13 -28.89 5.10
N THR A 188 -15.38 -28.56 4.05
CA THR A 188 -14.54 -29.56 3.38
C THR A 188 -13.28 -29.84 4.19
N ARG A 189 -12.81 -31.10 4.15
CA ARG A 189 -11.60 -31.54 4.84
C ARG A 189 -10.66 -32.14 3.81
N ALA A 190 -9.49 -31.52 3.59
CA ALA A 190 -8.51 -32.01 2.61
C ALA A 190 -8.06 -33.42 3.02
N ARG A 191 -8.19 -34.38 2.10
CA ARG A 191 -7.71 -35.75 2.31
C ARG A 191 -6.21 -35.76 2.03
N ALA A 192 -5.41 -36.28 2.96
CA ALA A 192 -3.99 -36.54 2.70
C ALA A 192 -3.86 -37.40 1.43
N PRO A 193 -2.87 -37.15 0.55
CA PRO A 193 -2.66 -37.97 -0.63
C PRO A 193 -2.53 -39.43 -0.18
N ARG A 194 -3.35 -40.32 -0.77
CA ARG A 194 -3.19 -41.76 -0.53
C ARG A 194 -1.77 -42.08 -0.97
N ALA A 195 -0.92 -42.56 -0.05
CA ALA A 195 0.35 -43.16 -0.43
C ALA A 195 0.02 -44.25 -1.46
N CYS A 196 0.38 -44.01 -2.72
CA CYS A 196 0.19 -45.00 -3.76
C CYS A 196 1.03 -46.20 -3.34
N CYS A 197 0.41 -47.38 -3.26
CA CYS A 197 1.05 -48.61 -2.85
C CYS A 197 2.37 -48.78 -3.62
N THR A 198 3.51 -48.67 -2.95
CA THR A 198 4.77 -49.16 -3.50
C THR A 198 4.61 -50.67 -3.65
N ARG A 199 4.37 -51.13 -4.89
CA ARG A 199 4.38 -52.56 -5.20
C ARG A 199 5.77 -53.08 -4.83
N PRO A 200 5.91 -54.10 -3.98
CA PRO A 200 7.22 -54.66 -3.69
C PRO A 200 7.82 -55.21 -4.98
N VAL A 201 9.01 -54.75 -5.34
CA VAL A 201 9.79 -55.28 -6.46
C VAL A 201 10.14 -56.73 -6.12
N ARG A 202 9.59 -57.68 -6.89
CA ARG A 202 9.93 -59.09 -6.77
C ARG A 202 11.25 -59.32 -7.52
N LEU A 203 12.34 -59.53 -6.78
CA LEU A 203 13.64 -59.90 -7.33
C LEU A 203 13.53 -61.23 -8.12
N PRO A 204 14.14 -61.36 -9.31
CA PRO A 204 14.10 -62.60 -10.06
C PRO A 204 14.94 -63.69 -9.37
N ARG A 205 14.37 -64.88 -9.24
CA ARG A 205 15.07 -66.10 -8.77
C ARG A 205 16.15 -66.48 -9.79
N ARG A 206 17.38 -66.69 -9.29
CA ARG A 206 18.51 -67.29 -10.02
C ARG A 206 18.09 -68.66 -10.55
N ALA A 207 18.16 -68.86 -11.87
CA ALA A 207 18.02 -70.17 -12.49
C ALA A 207 19.33 -70.96 -12.32
N SER A 208 19.22 -72.17 -11.80
CA SER A 208 20.29 -73.17 -11.68
C SER A 208 20.51 -73.85 -13.03
N ALA A 209 21.70 -73.72 -13.60
CA ALA A 209 22.09 -74.46 -14.81
C ALA A 209 22.73 -75.81 -14.40
N THR A 210 22.05 -76.89 -14.75
CA THR A 210 22.59 -78.25 -14.77
C THR A 210 23.22 -78.53 -16.14
N GLY A 211 24.46 -79.01 -16.17
CA GLY A 211 25.14 -79.40 -17.42
C GLY A 211 26.47 -80.14 -17.17
N GLU A 212 26.37 -81.46 -17.09
CA GLU A 212 27.32 -82.52 -17.46
C GLU A 212 28.74 -82.60 -16.85
N LEU A 213 28.94 -83.69 -16.11
CA LEU A 213 30.21 -84.32 -15.77
C LEU A 213 30.95 -84.81 -17.04
N THR A 214 32.22 -84.45 -17.17
CA THR A 214 33.20 -85.24 -17.94
C THR A 214 34.27 -85.76 -16.99
N THR A 215 34.49 -87.07 -17.07
CA THR A 215 35.44 -87.87 -16.28
C THR A 215 36.89 -87.61 -16.71
N ARG A 216 37.79 -87.39 -15.74
CA ARG A 216 39.18 -87.84 -15.83
C ARG A 216 39.71 -88.23 -14.45
N GLU A 217 39.99 -89.52 -14.32
CA GLU A 217 40.89 -90.12 -13.33
C GLU A 217 42.29 -89.50 -13.44
N SER A 218 42.95 -89.30 -12.31
CA SER A 218 44.11 -90.12 -11.89
C SER A 218 44.90 -89.41 -10.79
N ASP A 219 44.90 -90.09 -9.64
CA ASP A 219 45.81 -90.09 -8.50
C ASP A 219 47.19 -89.41 -8.59
N SER A 220 47.65 -89.07 -7.38
CA SER A 220 49.01 -89.32 -6.86
C SER A 220 50.09 -88.28 -7.19
N TRP A 221 50.97 -87.80 -6.30
CA TRP A 221 51.36 -88.11 -4.91
C TRP A 221 52.19 -86.91 -4.38
N ALA A 222 52.31 -86.81 -3.05
CA ALA A 222 53.39 -86.23 -2.22
C ALA A 222 54.37 -85.23 -2.88
N ARG A 223 54.57 -84.03 -2.33
CA ARG A 223 55.09 -83.76 -0.98
C ARG A 223 54.92 -82.28 -0.65
#